data_AF-A0A519LHI5-F1
#
_entry.id   AF-A0A519LHI5-F1
#
_cell.length_a   1.000
_cell.length_b   1.000
_cell.length_c   1.000
_cell.angle_alpha   90.00
_cell.angle_beta   90.00
_cell.angle_gamma   90.00
#
_symmetry.space_group_name_H-M   'P 1'
#
loop_
_entity.id
_entity.type
_entity.pdbx_description
1 polymer ?
#
loop_
_entity_poly.entity_id
_entity_poly.type
_entity_poly.pdbx_seq_one_letter_code
_entity_poly.pdbx_strand_id
1 'polypeptide(L)'
;MTVKNKIYFLAISLVLFGSCTTQYAVVKSNREEQNINSSLPVDSSIIKTYMPYKVKVEAEMNEVIGYTDVLLAKSSTVPESVLGNFFADVVFNQAKKIEPNIDFVFPTTTGGLRNDIAKGPITVSSIFE
;
A
#
# COMPACT_ATOMS: atom_id res chain seq x y z
N MET A 1 -49.27 -22.26 47.25
CA MET A 1 -48.20 -22.23 46.24
C MET A 1 -48.82 -21.97 44.86
N THR A 2 -49.30 -20.74 44.58
CA THR A 2 -50.32 -20.61 43.50
C THR A 2 -50.27 -19.34 42.64
N VAL A 3 -49.64 -18.23 43.08
CA VAL A 3 -49.62 -16.97 42.29
C VAL A 3 -48.23 -16.64 41.74
N LYS A 4 -47.17 -16.73 42.55
CA LYS A 4 -45.79 -16.43 42.12
C LYS A 4 -45.30 -17.38 41.02
N ASN A 5 -45.60 -18.68 41.13
CA ASN A 5 -45.29 -19.66 40.08
C ASN A 5 -46.07 -19.42 38.79
N LYS A 6 -47.31 -18.92 38.85
CA LYS A 6 -48.09 -18.57 37.64
C LYS A 6 -47.52 -17.34 36.93
N ILE A 7 -47.03 -16.35 37.66
CA ILE A 7 -46.36 -15.16 37.09
C ILE A 7 -45.04 -15.55 36.43
N TYR A 8 -44.23 -16.42 37.04
CA TYR A 8 -43.01 -16.93 36.40
C TYR A 8 -43.33 -17.74 35.14
N PHE A 9 -44.39 -18.56 35.16
CA PHE A 9 -44.83 -19.32 33.99
C PHE A 9 -45.30 -18.39 32.85
N LEU A 10 -46.01 -17.31 33.18
CA LEU A 10 -46.47 -16.31 32.21
C LEU A 10 -45.30 -15.50 31.64
N ALA A 11 -44.31 -15.14 32.47
CA ALA A 11 -43.11 -14.42 32.03
C ALA A 11 -42.24 -15.28 31.10
N ILE A 12 -42.06 -16.56 31.41
CA ILE A 12 -41.34 -17.51 30.54
C ILE A 12 -42.08 -17.68 29.21
N SER A 13 -43.40 -17.78 29.23
CA SER A 13 -44.23 -17.85 28.03
C SER A 13 -44.04 -16.61 27.14
N LEU A 14 -44.07 -15.41 27.72
CA LEU A 14 -43.88 -14.15 26.99
C LEU A 14 -42.50 -14.02 26.34
N VAL A 15 -41.43 -14.49 27.00
CA VAL A 15 -40.07 -14.48 26.44
C VAL A 15 -39.93 -15.44 25.25
N LEU A 16 -40.61 -16.59 25.29
CA LEU A 16 -40.56 -17.58 24.21
C LEU A 16 -41.25 -17.11 22.93
N PHE A 17 -42.27 -16.24 23.02
CA PHE A 17 -42.94 -15.68 21.84
C PHE A 17 -42.21 -14.49 21.19
N GLY A 18 -41.19 -13.90 21.84
CA GLY A 18 -40.44 -12.74 21.33
C GLY A 18 -39.25 -13.06 20.42
N SER A 19 -38.86 -14.33 20.26
CA SER A 19 -37.61 -14.72 19.60
C SER A 19 -37.69 -14.89 18.07
N CYS A 20 -38.86 -14.69 17.45
CA CYS A 20 -39.01 -14.84 16.01
C CYS A 20 -38.55 -13.55 15.31
N THR A 21 -37.28 -13.49 14.90
CA THR A 21 -36.73 -12.40 14.09
C THR A 21 -36.33 -12.92 12.71
N THR A 22 -36.51 -12.10 11.67
CA THR A 22 -36.12 -12.45 10.31
C THR A 22 -34.61 -12.32 10.15
N GLN A 23 -33.95 -13.43 9.87
CA GLN A 23 -32.52 -13.48 9.58
C GLN A 23 -32.30 -13.55 8.06
N TYR A 24 -31.67 -12.51 7.50
CA TYR A 24 -31.28 -12.51 6.10
C TYR A 24 -29.96 -13.28 5.97
N ALA A 25 -30.03 -14.51 5.46
CA ALA A 25 -28.86 -15.26 5.06
C ALA A 25 -28.60 -15.04 3.57
N VAL A 26 -27.34 -14.78 3.21
CA VAL A 26 -26.92 -14.76 1.81
C VAL A 26 -27.02 -16.19 1.29
N VAL A 27 -28.09 -16.49 0.54
CA VAL A 27 -28.38 -17.85 0.05
C VAL A 27 -27.53 -18.21 -1.17
N LYS A 28 -27.05 -17.20 -1.90
CA LYS A 28 -26.19 -17.35 -3.07
C LYS A 28 -25.37 -16.09 -3.31
N SER A 29 -24.06 -16.24 -3.41
CA SER A 29 -23.14 -15.22 -3.92
C SER A 29 -22.48 -15.79 -5.17
N ASN A 30 -22.78 -15.22 -6.33
CA ASN A 30 -22.14 -15.61 -7.58
C ASN A 30 -20.93 -14.71 -7.77
N ARG A 31 -19.73 -15.26 -7.57
CA ARG A 31 -18.46 -14.59 -7.80
C ARG A 31 -17.83 -15.20 -9.04
N GLU A 32 -17.84 -14.48 -10.14
CA GLU A 32 -17.08 -14.84 -11.33
C GLU A 32 -15.72 -14.16 -11.27
N GLU A 33 -14.64 -14.94 -11.29
CA GLU A 33 -13.28 -14.44 -11.42
C GLU A 33 -12.83 -14.56 -12.87
N GLN A 34 -12.56 -13.42 -13.50
CA GLN A 34 -11.91 -13.38 -14.80
C GLN A 34 -10.41 -13.60 -14.59
N ASN A 35 -9.93 -14.80 -14.89
CA ASN A 35 -8.52 -15.14 -14.75
C ASN A 35 -7.71 -14.51 -15.89
N ILE A 36 -6.92 -13.48 -15.55
CA ILE A 36 -5.93 -12.91 -16.47
C ILE A 36 -4.62 -13.68 -16.27
N ASN A 37 -4.25 -14.49 -17.27
CA ASN A 37 -3.02 -15.28 -17.25
C ASN A 37 -2.35 -15.30 -18.64
N SER A 38 -1.16 -15.89 -18.72
CA SER A 38 -0.35 -15.95 -19.94
C SER A 38 -0.90 -16.89 -21.03
N SER A 39 -1.97 -17.65 -20.77
CA SER A 39 -2.61 -18.49 -21.80
C SER A 39 -3.55 -17.69 -22.71
N LEU A 40 -3.94 -16.48 -22.30
CA LEU A 40 -4.73 -15.58 -23.13
C LEU A 40 -3.88 -15.03 -24.29
N PRO A 41 -4.42 -14.96 -25.52
CA PRO A 41 -3.70 -14.41 -26.65
C PRO A 41 -3.44 -12.91 -26.45
N VAL A 42 -2.25 -12.46 -26.85
CA VAL A 42 -1.87 -11.05 -26.79
C VAL A 42 -2.60 -10.27 -27.89
N ASP A 43 -3.34 -9.24 -27.50
CA ASP A 43 -3.93 -8.30 -28.45
C ASP A 43 -2.87 -7.30 -28.96
N SER A 44 -2.43 -7.50 -30.20
CA SER A 44 -1.42 -6.66 -30.83
C SER A 44 -1.88 -5.21 -31.04
N SER A 45 -3.19 -4.93 -31.08
CA SER A 45 -3.72 -3.57 -31.21
C SER A 45 -3.48 -2.75 -29.93
N ILE A 46 -3.64 -3.38 -28.77
CA ILE A 46 -3.35 -2.77 -27.46
C ILE A 46 -1.85 -2.50 -27.33
N ILE A 47 -1.02 -3.49 -27.67
CA ILE A 47 0.45 -3.36 -27.66
C ILE A 47 0.89 -2.17 -28.50
N LYS A 48 0.41 -2.07 -29.75
CA LYS A 48 0.75 -0.97 -30.65
C LYS A 48 0.30 0.39 -30.10
N THR A 49 -0.82 0.41 -29.39
CA THR A 49 -1.38 1.63 -28.80
C THR A 49 -0.48 2.20 -27.69
N TYR A 50 0.01 1.36 -26.78
CA TYR A 50 0.82 1.85 -25.66
C TYR A 50 2.34 1.88 -25.93
N MET A 51 2.82 1.16 -26.94
CA MET A 51 4.26 1.06 -27.27
C MET A 51 5.03 2.39 -27.28
N PRO A 52 4.58 3.47 -27.93
CA PRO A 52 5.34 4.73 -27.94
C PRO A 52 5.50 5.34 -26.55
N TYR A 53 4.52 5.16 -25.66
CA TYR A 53 4.61 5.62 -24.28
C TYR A 53 5.58 4.76 -23.48
N LYS A 54 5.53 3.43 -23.68
CA LYS A 54 6.48 2.51 -23.04
C LYS A 54 7.92 2.88 -23.39
N VAL A 55 8.22 3.11 -24.66
CA VAL A 55 9.57 3.50 -25.11
C VAL A 55 10.04 4.78 -24.42
N LYS A 56 9.16 5.79 -24.32
CA LYS A 56 9.49 7.05 -23.65
C LYS A 56 9.75 6.85 -22.14
N VAL A 57 8.87 6.11 -21.46
CA VAL A 57 9.02 5.81 -20.03
C VAL A 57 10.29 5.01 -19.78
N GLU A 58 10.56 3.98 -20.58
CA GLU A 58 11.79 3.19 -20.45
C GLU A 58 13.05 4.04 -20.67
N ALA A 59 13.02 5.01 -21.58
CA ALA A 59 14.15 5.91 -21.77
C ALA A 59 14.39 6.80 -20.53
N GLU A 60 13.33 7.40 -19.97
CA GLU A 60 13.42 8.23 -18.75
C GLU A 60 13.82 7.41 -17.53
N MET A 61 13.27 6.20 -17.36
CA MET A 61 13.54 5.33 -16.21
C MET A 61 14.98 4.79 -16.19
N ASN A 62 15.61 4.60 -17.36
CA ASN A 62 16.98 4.11 -17.49
C ASN A 62 18.04 5.21 -17.44
N GLU A 63 17.66 6.49 -17.32
CA GLU A 63 18.61 7.58 -17.18
C GLU A 63 19.38 7.45 -15.86
N VAL A 64 20.72 7.48 -15.92
CA VAL A 64 21.60 7.45 -14.75
C VAL A 64 21.70 8.87 -14.18
N ILE A 65 21.23 9.05 -12.94
CA ILE A 65 21.18 10.34 -12.24
C ILE A 65 22.32 10.53 -11.24
N GLY A 66 23.08 9.48 -10.95
CA GLY A 66 24.20 9.54 -10.01
C GLY A 66 24.87 8.19 -9.80
N TYR A 67 25.81 8.17 -8.85
CA TYR A 67 26.53 6.97 -8.44
C TYR A 67 26.72 6.95 -6.93
N THR A 68 26.73 5.76 -6.34
CA THR A 68 27.10 5.56 -4.93
C THR A 68 28.16 4.47 -4.80
N ASP A 69 29.16 4.72 -3.96
CA ASP A 69 30.24 3.77 -3.67
C ASP A 69 29.87 2.72 -2.61
N VAL A 70 28.72 2.91 -1.97
CA VAL A 70 28.20 2.07 -0.89
C VAL A 70 26.74 1.71 -1.15
N LEU A 71 26.29 0.63 -0.51
CA LEU A 71 24.87 0.28 -0.45
C LEU A 71 24.15 1.29 0.45
N LEU A 72 23.13 1.97 -0.06
CA LEU A 72 22.23 2.78 0.76
C LEU A 72 21.10 1.88 1.26
N ALA A 73 21.37 1.20 2.38
CA ALA A 73 20.42 0.29 3.00
C ALA A 73 19.36 1.05 3.81
N LYS A 74 18.11 0.59 3.72
CA LYS A 74 17.01 1.01 4.59
C LYS A 74 17.04 0.19 5.89
N SER A 75 16.47 0.75 6.94
CA SER A 75 16.22 0.03 8.19
C SER A 75 14.72 -0.19 8.38
N SER A 76 14.35 -1.44 8.70
CA SER A 76 12.97 -1.79 9.07
C SER A 76 12.76 -1.89 10.58
N THR A 77 13.83 -1.80 11.39
CA THR A 77 13.80 -2.12 12.83
C THR A 77 14.20 -0.93 13.69
N VAL A 78 15.20 -0.16 13.26
CA VAL A 78 15.65 1.07 13.94
C VAL A 78 15.33 2.31 13.10
N PRO A 79 15.12 3.50 13.72
CA PRO A 79 14.78 4.71 12.99
C PRO A 79 15.87 5.21 12.04
N GLU A 80 17.15 5.02 12.41
CA GLU A 80 18.29 5.50 11.64
C GLU A 80 18.71 4.49 10.56
N SER A 81 19.06 4.99 9.37
CA SER A 81 19.64 4.18 8.29
C SER A 81 20.46 5.05 7.33
N VAL A 82 21.37 4.43 6.58
CA VAL A 82 22.18 5.15 5.58
C VAL A 82 21.28 5.79 4.52
N LEU A 83 20.29 5.06 4.02
CA LEU A 83 19.31 5.59 3.06
C LEU A 83 18.45 6.70 3.67
N GLY A 84 18.01 6.54 4.91
CA GLY A 84 17.20 7.55 5.61
C GLY A 84 17.95 8.86 5.82
N ASN A 85 19.23 8.78 6.21
CA ASN A 85 20.08 9.96 6.38
C ASN A 85 20.29 10.67 5.03
N PHE A 86 20.62 9.91 3.97
CA PHE A 86 20.75 10.46 2.62
C PHE A 86 19.46 11.15 2.15
N PHE A 87 18.30 10.53 2.34
CA PHE A 87 17.02 11.11 1.93
C PHE A 87 16.69 12.38 2.73
N ALA A 88 16.99 12.42 4.03
CA ALA A 88 16.86 13.61 4.84
C ALA A 88 17.72 14.77 4.32
N ASP A 89 18.97 14.52 3.97
CA ASP A 89 19.87 15.53 3.40
C ASP A 89 19.35 16.06 2.05
N VAL A 90 18.88 15.17 1.17
CA VAL A 90 18.30 15.57 -0.12
C VAL A 90 17.09 16.46 0.09
N VAL A 91 16.15 16.07 0.95
CA VAL A 91 14.93 16.86 1.22
C VAL A 91 15.29 18.19 1.89
N PHE A 92 16.22 18.20 2.84
CA PHE A 92 16.69 19.41 3.51
C PHE A 92 17.28 20.41 2.51
N ASN A 93 18.14 19.93 1.60
CA ASN A 93 18.76 20.77 0.56
C ASN A 93 17.72 21.33 -0.42
N GLN A 94 16.67 20.57 -0.75
CA GLN A 94 15.60 21.06 -1.60
C GLN A 94 14.69 22.06 -0.86
N ALA A 95 14.37 21.79 0.41
CA ALA A 95 13.58 22.69 1.24
C ALA A 95 14.27 24.05 1.44
N LYS A 96 15.60 24.06 1.63
CA LYS A 96 16.38 25.30 1.76
C LYS A 96 16.32 26.23 0.55
N LYS A 97 16.03 25.72 -0.64
CA LYS A 97 15.81 26.56 -1.84
C LYS A 97 14.50 27.34 -1.78
N ILE A 98 13.55 26.88 -0.97
CA ILE A 98 12.22 27.47 -0.81
C ILE A 98 12.18 28.31 0.48
N GLU A 99 12.66 27.75 1.59
CA GLU A 99 12.75 28.42 2.90
C GLU A 99 14.21 28.35 3.40
N PRO A 100 15.01 29.41 3.19
CA PRO A 100 16.42 29.40 3.55
C PRO A 100 16.71 29.21 5.05
N ASN A 101 15.76 29.56 5.91
CA ASN A 101 15.92 29.51 7.37
C ASN A 101 15.43 28.19 8.00
N ILE A 102 15.14 27.16 7.21
CA ILE A 102 14.74 25.86 7.75
C ILE A 102 15.91 25.20 8.51
N ASP A 103 15.63 24.79 9.74
CA ASP A 103 16.64 24.19 10.64
C ASP A 103 16.72 22.67 10.55
N PHE A 104 15.61 21.97 10.29
CA PHE A 104 15.55 20.51 10.23
C PHE A 104 14.37 20.01 9.38
N VAL A 105 14.41 18.72 9.01
CA VAL A 105 13.34 18.02 8.28
C VAL A 105 13.10 16.62 8.85
N PHE A 106 11.85 16.17 8.78
CA PHE A 106 11.44 14.78 9.04
C PHE A 106 10.67 14.26 7.83
N PRO A 107 11.38 13.82 6.77
CA PRO A 107 10.77 13.63 5.46
C PRO A 107 9.86 12.41 5.40
N THR A 108 10.14 11.35 6.16
CA THR A 108 9.36 10.10 6.12
C THR A 108 9.63 9.21 7.35
N THR A 109 8.81 8.19 7.52
CA THR A 109 9.03 7.08 8.46
C THR A 109 9.73 5.92 7.75
N THR A 110 10.20 4.91 8.50
CA THR A 110 10.84 3.71 7.93
C THR A 110 9.97 3.00 6.89
N GLY A 111 8.63 3.08 6.99
CA GLY A 111 7.70 2.48 6.03
C GLY A 111 7.59 3.21 4.68
N GLY A 112 8.01 4.49 4.62
CA GLY A 112 7.97 5.28 3.39
C GLY A 112 9.18 5.07 2.49
N LEU A 113 10.28 4.53 3.00
CA LEU A 113 11.41 4.06 2.18
C LEU A 113 11.15 2.61 1.75
N ARG A 114 11.04 2.38 0.44
CA ARG A 114 10.52 1.13 -0.11
C ARG A 114 11.60 0.09 -0.34
N ASN A 115 12.70 0.48 -0.99
CA ASN A 115 13.81 -0.40 -1.33
C ASN A 115 15.18 0.21 -0.99
N ASP A 116 16.20 -0.65 -0.96
CA ASP A 116 17.59 -0.23 -0.83
C ASP A 116 18.11 0.28 -2.18
N ILE A 117 19.07 1.20 -2.17
CA ILE A 117 19.77 1.62 -3.40
C ILE A 117 21.13 0.94 -3.44
N ALA A 118 21.31 0.07 -4.43
CA ALA A 118 22.53 -0.70 -4.62
C ALA A 118 23.75 0.18 -4.89
N LYS A 119 24.94 -0.35 -4.59
CA LYS A 119 26.21 0.25 -5.00
C LYS A 119 26.31 0.35 -6.52
N GLY A 120 26.79 1.48 -7.04
CA GLY A 120 27.04 1.72 -8.45
C GLY A 120 26.15 2.80 -9.05
N PRO A 121 25.78 2.73 -10.35
CA PRO A 121 24.93 3.71 -10.99
C PRO A 121 23.52 3.70 -10.38
N ILE A 122 23.00 4.89 -10.10
CA ILE A 122 21.63 5.13 -9.64
C ILE A 122 20.86 5.63 -10.85
N THR A 123 19.85 4.88 -11.28
CA THR A 123 18.94 5.31 -12.35
C THR A 123 17.70 5.98 -11.76
N VAL A 124 16.92 6.65 -12.61
CA VAL A 124 15.59 7.13 -12.21
C VAL A 124 14.73 5.97 -11.69
N SER A 125 14.79 4.80 -12.33
CA SER A 125 14.06 3.61 -11.87
C SER A 125 14.45 3.19 -10.45
N SER A 126 15.73 3.32 -10.06
CA SER A 126 16.18 3.00 -8.70
C SER A 126 15.51 3.86 -7.61
N ILE A 127 14.98 5.04 -7.97
CA ILE A 127 14.29 5.94 -7.03
C ILE A 127 12.78 5.66 -6.98
N PHE A 128 12.20 5.17 -8.08
CA PHE A 128 10.76 4.86 -8.17
C PHE A 128 10.41 3.45 -7.67
N GLU A 129 11.41 2.59 -7.45
CA GLU A 129 11.25 1.23 -6.94
C GLU A 129 10.93 1.19 -5.43
#